data_AF-A0A1F9GW01-F1
#
_entry.id   AF-A0A1F9GW01-F1
#
_cell.length_a   1.000
_cell.length_b   1.000
_cell.length_c   1.000
_cell.angle_alpha   90.00
_cell.angle_beta   90.00
_cell.angle_gamma   90.00
#
_symmetry.space_group_name_H-M   'P 1'
#
loop_
_entity.id
_entity.type
_entity.pdbx_description
1 polymer ?
#
loop_
_entity_poly.entity_id
_entity_poly.type
_entity_poly.pdbx_seq_one_letter_code
_entity_poly.pdbx_strand_id
1 'polypeptide(L)' 'MKRTNLVLNEELLKTATRLLGEKTYSAAVNKALEETIKLIKLRNMQDYFGSGIWGGTLSEMREDKTIKRTGAKRRVKK' A
#
# COMPACT_ATOMS: atom_id res chain seq x y z
N MET A 1 14.49 21.61 0.65
CA MET A 1 14.19 21.64 2.11
C MET A 1 14.19 23.08 2.58
N LYS A 2 13.31 23.44 3.54
CA LYS A 2 13.37 24.71 4.26
C LYS A 2 14.03 24.47 5.62
N ARG A 3 14.92 25.37 6.07
CA ARG A 3 15.58 25.25 7.37
C ARG A 3 14.62 25.71 8.48
N THR A 4 14.39 24.85 9.46
CA THR A 4 13.46 25.08 10.57
C THR A 4 14.10 24.59 11.86
N ASN A 5 13.94 25.34 12.95
CA ASN A 5 14.36 24.90 14.28
C ASN A 5 13.23 24.09 14.91
N LEU A 6 13.53 22.86 15.32
CA LEU A 6 12.58 21.92 15.92
C LEU A 6 13.18 21.41 17.23
N VAL A 7 12.36 21.29 18.26
CA VAL A 7 12.75 20.63 19.52
C VAL A 7 12.43 19.15 19.39
N LEU A 8 13.45 18.30 19.52
CA LEU A 8 13.34 16.85 19.36
C LEU A 8 13.96 16.15 20.56
N ASN A 9 13.39 15.01 20.95
CA ASN A 9 14.05 14.14 21.92
C ASN A 9 15.29 13.51 21.28
N GLU A 10 16.46 13.72 21.89
CA GLU A 10 17.75 13.32 21.35
C GLU A 10 17.90 11.79 21.24
N GLU A 11 17.41 11.04 22.22
CA GLU A 11 17.50 9.58 22.23
C GLU A 11 16.65 8.97 21.12
N LEU A 12 15.44 9.51 20.90
CA LEU A 12 14.58 9.11 19.79
C LEU A 12 15.24 9.42 18.44
N LEU A 13 15.85 10.60 18.31
CA LEU A 13 16.51 11.01 17.07
C LEU A 13 17.70 10.11 16.74
N LYS A 14 18.57 9.82 17.73
CA LYS A 14 19.69 8.88 17.57
C LYS A 14 19.20 7.48 17.19
N THR A 15 18.18 7.00 17.88
CA THR A 15 17.61 5.67 17.64
C THR A 15 17.00 5.57 16.25
N ALA A 16 16.17 6.54 15.86
CA ALA A 16 15.57 6.61 14.53
C ALA A 16 16.62 6.69 13.43
N THR A 17 17.68 7.48 13.62
CA THR A 17 18.78 7.61 12.65
C THR A 17 19.46 6.26 12.41
N ARG A 18 19.74 5.52 13.48
CA ARG A 18 20.33 4.18 13.39
C ARG A 18 19.39 3.17 12.73
N LEU A 19 18.12 3.13 13.14
CA LEU A 19 17.13 2.19 12.60
C LEU A 19 16.81 2.45 11.12
N LEU A 20 16.75 3.72 10.73
CA LEU A 20 16.48 4.13 9.35
C LEU A 20 17.72 4.05 8.44
N GLY A 21 18.90 3.78 9.01
CA GLY A 21 20.17 3.68 8.28
C GLY A 21 20.66 5.01 7.71
N GLU A 22 20.23 6.14 8.30
CA GLU A 22 20.53 7.46 7.78
C GLU A 22 21.83 8.03 8.35
N LYS A 23 22.54 8.82 7.54
CA LYS A 23 23.82 9.43 7.95
C LYS A 23 23.66 10.73 8.72
N THR A 24 22.51 11.39 8.60
CA THR A 24 22.26 12.71 9.21
C THR A 24 20.90 12.74 9.89
N TYR A 25 20.80 13.53 10.95
CA TYR A 25 19.53 13.75 11.65
C TYR A 25 18.46 14.35 10.75
N SER A 26 18.82 15.28 9.85
CA SER A 26 17.87 15.83 8.88
C SER A 26 17.33 14.77 7.93
N ALA A 27 18.17 13.84 7.45
CA ALA A 27 17.71 12.76 6.59
C ALA A 27 16.79 11.79 7.36
N ALA A 28 17.15 11.44 8.59
CA ALA A 28 16.34 10.59 9.46
C ALA A 28 14.95 11.20 9.71
N VAL A 29 14.87 12.50 10.03
CA VAL A 29 13.60 13.20 10.28
C VAL A 29 12.75 13.22 9.02
N ASN A 30 13.30 13.59 7.86
CA ASN A 30 12.53 13.62 6.62
C ASN A 30 11.99 12.24 6.23
N LYS A 31 12.83 11.20 6.34
CA LYS A 31 12.41 9.82 6.04
C LYS A 31 11.34 9.33 7.01
N ALA A 32 11.48 9.63 8.30
CA ALA A 32 10.46 9.30 9.29
C ALA A 32 9.11 9.98 8.99
N LEU A 33 9.12 11.24 8.56
CA LEU A 33 7.91 11.95 8.14
C LEU A 33 7.27 11.30 6.90
N GLU A 34 8.09 10.95 5.90
CA GLU A 34 7.63 10.32 4.67
C GLU A 34 6.96 8.95 4.95
N GLU A 35 7.60 8.11 5.76
CA GLU A 35 7.05 6.82 6.18
C GLU A 35 5.78 6.98 7.01
N THR A 36 5.74 7.98 7.92
CA THR A 36 4.54 8.25 8.73
C THR A 36 3.36 8.65 7.84
N ILE A 37 3.58 9.50 6.83
CA ILE A 37 2.54 9.88 5.87
C ILE A 37 2.05 8.67 5.08
N LYS A 38 2.97 7.78 4.63
CA LYS A 38 2.60 6.53 3.95
C LYS A 38 1.73 5.65 4.85
N LEU A 39 2.12 5.45 6.11
CA LEU A 39 1.38 4.63 7.06
C LEU A 39 -0.01 5.18 7.36
N ILE A 40 -0.16 6.50 7.49
CA ILE A 40 -1.48 7.14 7.68
C ILE A 40 -2.35 6.93 6.45
N LYS A 41 -1.82 7.14 5.23
CA LYS A 41 -2.57 6.87 3.99
C LYS A 41 -3.01 5.42 3.87
N LEU A 42 -2.15 4.48 4.26
CA LEU A 42 -2.48 3.05 4.29
C LEU A 42 -3.53 2.71 5.34
N ARG A 43 -3.49 3.33 6.52
CA ARG A 43 -4.52 3.14 7.54
C ARG A 43 -5.89 3.61 7.05
N ASN A 44 -5.94 4.79 6.45
CA ASN A 44 -7.15 5.35 5.85
C ASN A 44 -7.60 4.58 4.60
N MET A 45 -6.78 3.63 4.11
CA MET A 45 -7.20 2.73 3.04
C MET A 45 -8.44 1.91 3.45
N GLN A 46 -8.57 1.63 4.75
CA GLN A 46 -9.70 0.90 5.28
C GLN A 46 -11.04 1.62 5.07
N ASP A 47 -11.03 2.95 5.11
CA ASP A 47 -12.20 3.79 4.90
C ASP A 47 -12.76 3.68 3.47
N TYR A 48 -11.94 3.20 2.52
CA TYR A 48 -12.36 3.02 1.15
C TYR A 48 -13.01 1.66 0.87
N PHE A 49 -12.91 0.67 1.76
CA PHE A 49 -13.61 -0.60 1.57
C PHE A 49 -15.13 -0.37 1.60
N GLY A 50 -15.85 -0.83 0.56
CA GLY A 50 -17.29 -0.66 0.47
C GLY A 50 -17.77 0.75 0.07
N SER A 51 -16.86 1.73 -0.05
CA SER A 51 -17.19 3.10 -0.50
C SER A 51 -17.54 3.20 -1.99
N GLY A 52 -17.35 2.12 -2.76
CA GLY A 52 -17.67 2.08 -4.19
C GLY A 52 -16.75 2.94 -5.06
N ILE A 53 -15.64 3.46 -4.53
CA ILE A 53 -14.68 4.26 -5.31
C ILE A 53 -14.06 3.52 -6.50
N TRP A 54 -14.08 2.18 -6.46
CA TRP A 54 -13.60 1.35 -7.55
C TRP A 54 -14.77 0.97 -8.47
N GLY A 55 -14.80 1.56 -9.67
CA GLY A 55 -15.84 1.34 -10.68
C GLY A 55 -15.53 0.25 -11.71
N GLY A 56 -14.48 -0.56 -11.52
CA GLY A 56 -14.09 -1.62 -12.45
C GLY A 56 -14.48 -3.03 -11.97
N THR A 57 -14.59 -3.99 -12.89
CA THR A 57 -14.88 -5.39 -12.54
C THR A 57 -13.57 -6.16 -12.31
N LEU A 58 -13.44 -6.86 -11.17
CA LEU A 58 -12.24 -7.62 -10.82
C LEU A 58 -11.86 -8.66 -11.90
N SER A 59 -12.84 -9.30 -12.52
CA SER A 59 -12.62 -10.31 -13.56
C SER A 59 -12.07 -9.74 -14.87
N GLU A 60 -12.42 -8.49 -15.21
CA GLU A 60 -11.88 -7.83 -16.42
C GLU A 60 -10.41 -7.48 -16.21
N MET A 61 -10.05 -6.93 -15.04
CA MET A 61 -8.66 -6.56 -14.73
C MET A 61 -7.72 -7.76 -14.58
N ARG A 62 -8.24 -8.93 -14.19
CA ARG A 62 -7.47 -10.17 -14.10
C ARG A 62 -7.37 -10.94 -15.42
N GLU A 63 -8.08 -10.48 -16.46
CA GLU A 63 -8.24 -11.21 -17.72
C GLU A 63 -8.71 -12.65 -17.47
N ASP A 64 -9.65 -12.84 -16.53
CA ASP A 64 -10.13 -14.16 -16.14
C ASP A 64 -10.68 -14.87 -17.39
N LYS A 65 -9.97 -15.91 -17.85
CA LYS A 65 -10.46 -16.73 -18.97
C LYS A 65 -11.71 -17.45 -18.51
N THR A 66 -12.86 -17.08 -19.07
CA THR A 66 -14.10 -17.84 -18.88
C THR A 66 -13.85 -19.27 -19.35
N ILE A 67 -13.76 -20.21 -18.41
CA ILE A 67 -13.68 -21.64 -18.73
C ILE A 67 -15.00 -22.01 -19.40
N LYS A 68 -15.02 -22.04 -20.73
CA LYS A 68 -16.16 -22.56 -21.48
C LYS A 68 -16.29 -24.03 -21.11
N ARG A 69 -17.27 -24.35 -20.26
CA ARG A 69 -17.72 -25.73 -20.02
C ARG A 69 -18.19 -26.27 -21.37
N THR A 70 -17.31 -26.96 -22.09
CA THR A 70 -17.66 -27.66 -23.31
C THR A 70 -18.64 -28.76 -22.92
N GLY A 71 -19.89 -28.60 -23.33
CA GLY A 71 -20.97 -29.52 -23.02
C GLY A 71 -20.60 -30.92 -23.48
N ALA A 72 -20.48 -31.84 -22.53
CA ALA A 72 -20.45 -33.27 -22.80
C ALA A 72 -21.80 -33.64 -23.44
N LYS A 73 -21.86 -33.64 -24.78
CA LYS A 73 -22.98 -34.22 -25.52
C LYS A 73 -23.04 -35.69 -25.14
N ARG A 74 -23.97 -36.06 -24.25
CA ARG A 74 -24.34 -37.44 -23.97
C ARG A 74 -24.75 -38.10 -25.29
N ARG A 75 -23.90 -39.01 -25.76
CA ARG A 75 -24.13 -39.81 -26.96
C ARG A 75 -25.23 -40.82 -26.62
N VAL A 76 -26.46 -40.58 -27.09
CA VAL A 76 -27.56 -41.54 -27.03
C VAL A 76 -27.20 -42.71 -27.95
N LYS A 77 -27.08 -43.92 -27.40
CA LYS A 77 -26.86 -45.16 -28.17
C LYS A 77 -28.23 -45.80 -28.44
N LYS A 78 -28.46 -46.14 -29.71
CA LYS A 78 -29.64 -46.82 -30.26
C LYS A 78 -29.50 -48.33 -30.08
#